data_AF-A0A7W1A0F0-F1
#
_entry.id   AF-A0A7W1A0F0-F1
#
_cell.length_a   1.000
_cell.length_b   1.000
_cell.length_c   1.000
_cell.angle_alpha   90.00
_cell.angle_beta   90.00
_cell.angle_gamma   90.00
#
_symmetry.space_group_name_H-M   'P 1'
#
loop_
_entity.id
_entity.type
_entity.pdbx_description
1 polymer ?
#
loop_
_entity_poly.entity_id
_entity_poly.type
_entity_poly.pdbx_seq_one_letter_code
_entity_poly.pdbx_strand_id
1 'polypeptide(L)'
;MNKQTGKLFHLGSAVPPERDLDLYDRGYQFDSYDLTILAVRDREKTLQALRKLRLTVVEPTEEHGVVWKIPRGLTNAELAELLQRLPRELPAVSLYFVAEVLEDARSAGHFTFHIQEHVAPVSTSGG
;
A
#
# COMPACT_ATOMS: atom_id res chain seq x y z
N MET A 1 -18.20 -10.94 -4.99
CA MET A 1 -18.11 -11.52 -3.63
C MET A 1 -17.02 -12.57 -3.63
N ASN A 2 -15.99 -12.42 -2.80
CA ASN A 2 -14.95 -13.43 -2.69
C ASN A 2 -15.53 -14.68 -2.03
N LYS A 3 -15.54 -15.81 -2.74
CA LYS A 3 -16.14 -17.06 -2.25
C LYS A 3 -15.34 -17.75 -1.14
N GLN A 4 -14.08 -17.38 -0.95
CA GLN A 4 -13.20 -17.93 0.09
C GLN A 4 -13.23 -17.10 1.38
N THR A 5 -13.37 -15.78 1.28
CA THR A 5 -13.33 -14.88 2.45
C THR A 5 -14.70 -14.27 2.81
N GLY A 6 -15.71 -14.40 1.94
CA GLY A 6 -17.03 -13.81 2.13
C GLY A 6 -17.07 -12.29 1.99
N LYS A 7 -15.93 -11.62 1.74
CA LYS A 7 -15.84 -10.17 1.65
C LYS A 7 -16.39 -9.64 0.33
N LEU A 8 -17.13 -8.53 0.43
CA LEU A 8 -17.60 -7.75 -0.71
C LEU A 8 -16.41 -7.02 -1.31
N PHE A 9 -16.04 -7.39 -2.54
CA PHE A 9 -15.12 -6.61 -3.35
C PHE A 9 -15.86 -5.35 -3.79
N HIS A 10 -15.49 -4.20 -3.26
CA HIS A 10 -16.04 -2.93 -3.70
C HIS A 10 -15.43 -2.58 -5.05
N LEU A 11 -16.22 -2.78 -6.11
CA LEU A 11 -15.89 -2.26 -7.43
C LEU A 11 -15.80 -0.75 -7.34
N GLY A 12 -14.62 -0.19 -7.57
CA GLY A 12 -14.43 1.24 -7.59
C GLY A 12 -15.16 1.80 -8.81
N SER A 13 -16.17 2.63 -8.61
CA SER A 13 -16.93 3.29 -9.69
C SER A 13 -16.07 4.15 -10.64
N ALA A 14 -14.77 4.32 -10.36
CA ALA A 14 -13.85 5.19 -11.09
C ALA A 14 -13.00 4.47 -12.14
N VAL A 15 -13.10 3.14 -12.29
CA VAL A 15 -12.24 2.34 -13.18
C VAL A 15 -13.06 1.27 -13.92
N PRO A 16 -12.65 0.81 -15.12
CA PRO A 16 -13.40 -0.19 -15.88
C PRO A 16 -13.43 -1.53 -15.13
N PRO A 17 -14.56 -2.25 -15.14
CA PRO A 17 -14.75 -3.50 -14.40
C PRO A 17 -13.78 -4.62 -14.84
N GLU A 18 -13.22 -4.54 -16.05
CA GLU A 18 -12.21 -5.49 -16.54
C GLU A 18 -10.90 -5.38 -15.74
N ARG A 19 -10.52 -4.16 -15.34
CA ARG A 19 -9.32 -3.93 -14.51
C ARG A 19 -9.53 -4.45 -13.10
N ASP A 20 -10.73 -4.29 -12.57
CA ASP A 20 -11.11 -4.80 -11.25
C ASP A 20 -11.02 -6.34 -11.18
N LEU A 21 -11.46 -7.03 -12.24
CA LEU A 21 -11.36 -8.49 -12.35
C LEU A 21 -9.90 -8.97 -12.47
N ASP A 22 -9.09 -8.30 -13.29
CA ASP A 22 -7.67 -8.63 -13.43
C ASP A 22 -6.88 -8.40 -12.12
N LEU A 23 -7.18 -7.31 -11.41
CA LEU A 23 -6.61 -7.05 -10.08
C LEU A 23 -7.05 -8.10 -9.06
N TYR A 24 -8.32 -8.49 -9.10
CA TYR A 24 -8.86 -9.54 -8.24
C TYR A 24 -8.14 -10.89 -8.46
N ASP A 25 -7.95 -11.30 -9.71
CA ASP A 25 -7.24 -12.54 -10.07
C ASP A 25 -5.76 -12.49 -9.66
N ARG A 26 -5.16 -11.30 -9.63
CA ARG A 26 -3.78 -11.07 -9.17
C ARG A 26 -3.61 -10.95 -7.65
N GLY A 27 -4.70 -11.06 -6.89
CA GLY A 27 -4.68 -11.01 -5.42
C GLY A 27 -4.87 -9.62 -4.81
N TYR A 28 -5.13 -8.59 -5.62
CA TYR A 28 -5.47 -7.25 -5.13
C TYR A 28 -6.98 -7.16 -4.82
N GLN A 29 -7.42 -7.87 -3.78
CA GLN A 29 -8.82 -8.08 -3.40
C GLN A 29 -9.37 -7.19 -2.25
N PHE A 30 -8.52 -6.38 -1.64
CA PHE A 30 -8.78 -5.55 -0.46
C PHE A 30 -8.54 -4.05 -0.74
N ASP A 31 -9.16 -3.19 0.08
CA ASP A 31 -9.00 -1.73 -0.01
C ASP A 31 -7.63 -1.24 0.45
N SER A 32 -6.96 -1.98 1.33
CA SER A 32 -5.68 -1.60 1.94
C SER A 32 -4.81 -2.83 2.21
N TYR A 33 -3.50 -2.64 2.05
CA TYR A 33 -2.50 -3.70 2.21
C TYR A 33 -1.34 -3.25 3.08
N ASP A 34 -0.76 -4.19 3.80
CA ASP A 34 0.57 -4.02 4.36
C ASP A 34 1.58 -4.47 3.29
N LEU A 35 2.37 -3.51 2.81
CA LEU A 35 3.41 -3.72 1.82
C LEU A 35 4.75 -3.88 2.55
N THR A 36 5.36 -5.06 2.45
CA THR A 36 6.71 -5.32 2.98
C THR A 36 7.71 -5.38 1.84
N ILE A 37 8.69 -4.46 1.83
CA ILE A 37 9.84 -4.50 0.92
C ILE A 37 10.89 -5.40 1.54
N LEU A 38 11.21 -6.51 0.87
CA LEU A 38 12.12 -7.54 1.36
C LEU A 38 13.56 -7.29 0.92
N ALA A 39 13.75 -6.95 -0.35
CA ALA A 39 15.06 -6.75 -0.95
C ALA A 39 15.00 -5.71 -2.06
N VAL A 40 16.06 -4.94 -2.22
CA VAL A 40 16.19 -3.92 -3.27
C VAL A 40 17.38 -4.29 -4.16
N ARG A 41 17.13 -4.48 -5.45
CA ARG A 41 18.17 -4.80 -6.44
C ARG A 41 18.65 -3.55 -7.17
N ASP A 42 17.74 -2.65 -7.50
CA ASP A 42 18.03 -1.36 -8.11
C ASP A 42 17.39 -0.24 -7.28
N ARG A 43 18.22 0.53 -6.58
CA ARG A 43 17.75 1.57 -5.66
C ARG A 43 17.05 2.72 -6.38
N GLU A 44 17.57 3.14 -7.53
CA GLU A 44 17.01 4.28 -8.27
C GLU A 44 15.65 3.90 -8.85
N LYS A 45 15.55 2.73 -9.48
CA LYS A 45 14.28 2.23 -10.03
C LYS A 45 13.27 1.93 -8.94
N THR A 46 13.73 1.42 -7.80
CA THR A 46 12.86 1.21 -6.64
C THR A 46 12.31 2.52 -6.11
N LEU A 47 13.13 3.56 -5.98
CA LEU A 47 12.66 4.89 -5.59
C LEU A 47 11.65 5.46 -6.60
N GLN A 48 11.90 5.30 -7.90
CA GLN A 48 10.96 5.73 -8.94
C GLN A 48 9.61 4.99 -8.83
N ALA A 49 9.62 3.69 -8.57
CA ALA A 49 8.41 2.91 -8.34
C ALA A 49 7.68 3.34 -7.07
N LEU A 50 8.37 3.48 -5.93
CA LEU A 50 7.78 3.88 -4.66
C LEU A 50 7.14 5.27 -4.72
N ARG A 51 7.71 6.21 -5.49
CA ARG A 51 7.10 7.52 -5.74
C ARG A 51 5.76 7.40 -6.46
N LYS A 52 5.64 6.48 -7.42
CA LYS A 52 4.40 6.24 -8.15
C LYS A 52 3.33 5.55 -7.28
N LEU A 53 3.74 4.84 -6.22
CA LEU A 53 2.81 4.25 -5.25
C LEU A 53 2.11 5.29 -4.35
N ARG A 54 2.54 6.57 -4.40
CA ARG A 54 1.94 7.67 -3.62
C ARG A 54 1.78 7.33 -2.14
N LEU A 55 2.79 6.67 -1.57
CA LEU A 55 2.77 6.25 -0.17
C LEU A 55 2.56 7.46 0.75
N THR A 56 1.61 7.33 1.66
CA THR A 56 1.31 8.34 2.67
C THR A 56 1.75 7.83 4.04
N VAL A 57 2.29 8.75 4.84
CA VAL A 57 2.53 8.55 6.27
C VAL A 57 1.48 9.36 7.03
N VAL A 58 0.98 8.79 8.12
CA VAL A 58 0.06 9.49 9.02
C VAL A 58 0.90 10.18 10.08
N GLU A 59 0.97 11.51 10.03
CA GLU A 59 1.59 12.30 11.10
C GLU A 59 0.50 12.70 12.11
N PRO A 60 0.64 12.32 13.39
CA PRO A 60 -0.25 12.78 14.44
C PRO A 60 0.09 14.23 14.79
N THR A 61 -0.81 15.15 14.46
CA THR A 61 -0.73 16.56 14.83
C THR A 61 -1.68 16.81 15.98
N GLU A 62 -1.19 17.31 17.11
CA GLU A 62 -2.03 17.72 18.23
C GLU A 62 -2.41 19.19 18.10
N GLU A 63 -3.70 19.47 17.96
CA GLU A 63 -4.25 20.83 17.96
C GLU A 63 -5.41 20.89 18.95
N HIS A 64 -5.35 21.82 19.91
CA HIS A 64 -6.37 22.00 20.96
C HIS A 64 -6.70 20.72 21.78
N GLY A 65 -5.71 19.86 22.04
CA GLY A 65 -5.90 18.60 22.77
C GLY A 65 -6.59 17.50 21.94
N VAL A 66 -6.73 17.70 20.63
CA VAL A 66 -7.24 16.72 19.67
C VAL A 66 -6.09 16.27 18.77
N VAL A 67 -5.83 14.96 18.72
CA VAL A 67 -4.84 14.37 17.83
C VAL A 67 -5.46 14.14 16.45
N TRP A 68 -5.13 15.02 15.50
CA TRP A 68 -5.48 14.88 14.10
C TRP A 68 -4.44 14.03 13.38
N LYS A 69 -4.91 13.02 12.66
CA LYS A 69 -4.07 12.13 11.84
C LYS A 69 -4.13 12.59 10.40
N ILE A 70 -3.21 13.46 9.98
CA ILE A 70 -3.21 14.01 8.61
C ILE A 70 -2.30 13.12 7.74
N PRO A 71 -2.84 12.53 6.65
CA PRO A 71 -2.01 11.76 5.73
C PRO A 71 -1.14 12.72 4.89
N ARG A 72 0.18 12.60 5.04
CA ARG A 72 1.18 13.33 4.25
C ARG A 72 1.88 12.37 3.29
N GLY A 73 2.11 12.77 2.04
CA GLY A 73 2.93 12.00 1.10
C GLY A 73 4.39 11.92 1.54
N LEU A 74 5.01 10.75 1.40
CA LEU A 74 6.44 10.55 1.67
C LEU A 74 7.32 11.27 0.65
N THR A 75 8.34 11.98 1.13
CA THR A 75 9.34 12.66 0.31
C THR A 75 10.41 11.70 -0.21
N ASN A 76 11.19 12.11 -1.21
CA ASN A 76 12.29 11.30 -1.75
C ASN A 76 13.34 10.94 -0.69
N ALA A 77 13.61 11.86 0.25
CA ALA A 77 14.56 11.62 1.32
C ALA A 77 14.05 10.51 2.25
N GLU A 78 12.78 10.57 2.64
CA GLU A 78 12.14 9.55 3.48
C GLU A 78 12.06 8.20 2.77
N LEU A 79 11.70 8.18 1.49
CA LEU A 79 11.75 6.96 0.68
C LEU A 79 13.17 6.37 0.62
N ALA A 80 14.19 7.22 0.47
CA ALA A 80 15.57 6.78 0.45
C ALA A 80 16.06 6.25 1.80
N GLU A 81 15.57 6.81 2.91
CA GLU A 81 15.81 6.33 4.28
C GLU A 81 15.10 5.00 4.56
N LEU A 82 13.85 4.86 4.12
CA LEU A 82 13.08 3.61 4.25
C LEU A 82 13.83 2.44 3.62
N LEU A 83 14.49 2.65 2.48
CA LEU A 83 15.27 1.62 1.79
C LEU A 83 16.63 1.31 2.43
N GLN A 84 17.08 2.07 3.43
CA GLN A 84 18.33 1.75 4.15
C GLN A 84 18.17 0.56 5.10
N ARG A 85 16.94 0.28 5.55
CA ARG A 85 16.65 -0.76 6.54
C ARG A 85 15.63 -1.74 5.98
N LEU A 86 16.12 -2.87 5.47
CA LEU A 86 15.31 -3.96 4.96
C LEU A 86 15.33 -5.16 5.92
N PRO A 87 14.23 -5.93 6.03
CA PRO A 87 12.94 -5.69 5.39
C PRO A 87 12.20 -4.48 5.99
N ARG A 88 11.42 -3.77 5.17
CA ARG A 88 10.64 -2.60 5.61
C ARG A 88 9.17 -2.81 5.35
N GLU A 89 8.37 -2.68 6.39
CA GLU A 89 6.91 -2.72 6.31
C GLU A 89 6.30 -1.32 6.19
N LEU A 90 5.31 -1.21 5.30
CA LEU A 90 4.54 -0.01 5.00
C LEU A 90 3.06 -0.38 5.16
N PRO A 91 2.44 -0.02 6.29
CA PRO A 91 1.07 -0.44 6.56
C PRO A 91 0.04 0.42 5.83
N ALA A 92 -1.17 -0.14 5.65
CA ALA A 92 -2.35 0.58 5.15
C ALA A 92 -2.17 1.29 3.78
N VAL A 93 -1.45 0.65 2.86
CA VAL A 93 -1.23 1.18 1.51
C VAL A 93 -2.41 0.83 0.61
N SER A 94 -3.03 1.85 0.00
CA SER A 94 -4.03 1.63 -1.05
C SER A 94 -3.34 1.30 -2.37
N LEU A 95 -3.44 0.04 -2.80
CA LEU A 95 -2.81 -0.44 -4.03
C LEU A 95 -3.74 -0.40 -5.25
N TYR A 96 -5.03 -0.13 -5.07
CA TYR A 96 -6.04 -0.19 -6.12
C TYR A 96 -5.68 0.64 -7.38
N PHE A 97 -5.21 1.88 -7.19
CA PHE A 97 -4.83 2.75 -8.30
C PHE A 97 -3.38 2.56 -8.80
N VAL A 98 -2.55 1.82 -8.06
CA VAL A 98 -1.09 1.75 -8.29
C VAL A 98 -0.56 0.32 -8.42
N ALA A 99 -1.42 -0.69 -8.46
CA ALA A 99 -1.04 -2.10 -8.56
C ALA A 99 -0.21 -2.40 -9.82
N GLU A 100 -0.50 -1.75 -10.95
CA GLU A 100 0.32 -1.88 -12.17
C GLU A 100 1.79 -1.48 -11.95
N VAL A 101 2.04 -0.47 -11.12
CA VAL A 101 3.41 -0.05 -10.79
C VAL A 101 4.16 -1.16 -10.05
N LEU A 102 3.47 -1.90 -9.18
CA LEU A 102 4.03 -3.04 -8.47
C LEU A 102 4.29 -4.22 -9.40
N GLU A 103 3.38 -4.51 -10.32
CA GLU A 103 3.57 -5.57 -11.31
C GLU A 103 4.72 -5.25 -12.28
N ASP A 104 4.82 -4.01 -12.76
CA ASP A 104 5.94 -3.56 -13.58
C ASP A 104 7.27 -3.72 -12.84
N ALA A 105 7.30 -3.29 -11.56
CA ALA A 105 8.50 -3.42 -10.73
C ALA A 105 8.88 -4.87 -10.44
N ARG A 106 7.88 -5.75 -10.26
CA ARG A 106 8.06 -7.20 -10.08
C ARG A 106 8.63 -7.83 -11.36
N SER A 107 8.03 -7.54 -12.51
CA SER A 107 8.46 -8.05 -13.82
C SER A 107 9.88 -7.59 -14.16
N ALA A 108 10.20 -6.33 -13.88
CA ALA A 108 11.54 -5.77 -14.09
C ALA A 108 12.57 -6.22 -13.02
N GLY A 109 12.13 -6.85 -11.93
CA GLY A 109 13.00 -7.35 -10.87
C GLY A 109 13.74 -6.26 -10.09
N HIS A 110 13.17 -5.06 -9.98
CA HIS A 110 13.80 -3.92 -9.31
C HIS A 110 13.91 -4.11 -7.79
N PHE A 111 12.88 -4.69 -7.19
CA PHE A 111 12.82 -5.03 -5.77
C PHE A 111 11.86 -6.20 -5.54
N THR A 112 12.05 -6.91 -4.43
CA THR A 112 11.17 -7.98 -3.98
C THR A 112 10.29 -7.43 -2.86
N PHE A 113 8.99 -7.70 -2.96
CA PHE A 113 8.02 -7.26 -1.98
C PHE A 113 6.97 -8.34 -1.71
N HIS A 114 6.35 -8.24 -0.55
CA HIS A 114 5.22 -9.03 -0.11
C HIS A 114 4.06 -8.10 0.20
N ILE A 115 2.83 -8.52 -0.12
CA ILE A 115 1.61 -7.80 0.23
C ILE A 115 0.70 -8.73 1.04
N GLN A 116 0.08 -8.18 2.06
CA GLN A 116 -0.96 -8.86 2.84
C GLN A 116 -2.12 -7.90 3.10
N GLU A 117 -3.31 -8.43 3.37
CA GLU A 117 -4.46 -7.62 3.76
C GLU A 117 -4.10 -6.77 4.99
N HIS A 118 -4.30 -5.46 4.90
CA HIS A 118 -4.19 -4.60 6.08
C HIS A 118 -5.43 -4.79 6.96
N VAL A 119 -5.25 -5.44 8.10
CA VAL A 119 -6.30 -5.55 9.11
C VAL A 119 -6.08 -4.44 10.13
N ALA A 120 -6.86 -3.36 9.99
CA ALA A 120 -6.86 -2.30 10.99
C ALA A 120 -7.19 -2.92 12.37
N PRO A 121 -6.41 -2.62 13.43
CA PRO A 121 -6.70 -3.14 14.75
C PRO A 121 -8.10 -2.66 15.15
N VAL A 122 -9.00 -3.62 15.41
CA VAL A 122 -10.34 -3.33 15.94
C VAL A 122 -10.14 -2.47 17.17
N SER A 123 -10.51 -1.20 17.07
CA SER A 123 -10.64 -0.34 18.24
C SER A 123 -11.82 -0.89 19.01
N THR A 124 -11.54 -1.75 19.99
CA THR A 124 -12.50 -2.07 21.05
C THR A 124 -12.73 -0.80 21.83
N SER A 125 -13.63 0.04 21.33
CA SER A 125 -14.33 1.04 22.13
C SER A 125 -15.11 0.27 23.19
N GLY A 126 -14.51 0.14 24.36
CA GLY A 126 -15.14 -0.47 25.52
C GLY A 126 -16.33 0.37 25.98
N GLY A 127 -17.44 -0.33 26.21
CA GLY A 127 -18.41 -0.18 27.32
C GLY A 127 -18.92 1.20 27.64
#